data_AF-A0A6I6JEG2-F1
#
_entry.id   AF-A0A6I6JEG2-F1
#
_cell.length_a   1.000
_cell.length_b   1.000
_cell.length_c   1.000
_cell.angle_alpha   90.00
_cell.angle_beta   90.00
_cell.angle_gamma   90.00
#
_symmetry.space_group_name_H-M   'P 1'
#
loop_
_entity.id
_entity.type
_entity.pdbx_description
1 polymer ?
#
loop_
_entity_poly.entity_id
_entity_poly.type
_entity_poly.pdbx_seq_one_letter_code
_entity_poly.pdbx_strand_id
1 'polypeptide(L)'
;MLCVYEMEGAIAAIRSPFSTSTEYADRKTSQYESESEKSARDRAYVIFSRLQKYNDLYTEMRSVRQRCRVVFGDSYTGLFDDLWSIIIKIRFSAEMLGDHYWTEPMGHCEDERRKEMSAERQKYEQVIWSWGSSDEVEPKVKKIVAEAERLFREKITPSTIGQRICNA
;
A
#
# COMPACT_ATOMS: atom_id res chain seq x y z
N MET A 1 -12.89 -5.81 11.87
CA MET A 1 -11.55 -5.58 12.46
C MET A 1 -10.49 -6.47 11.83
N LEU A 2 -10.69 -7.79 11.71
CA LEU A 2 -9.71 -8.70 11.09
C LEU A 2 -9.19 -8.22 9.72
N CYS A 3 -10.10 -7.85 8.80
CA CYS A 3 -9.75 -7.35 7.47
C CYS A 3 -8.83 -6.10 7.47
N VAL A 4 -8.94 -5.20 8.47
CA VAL A 4 -8.07 -4.01 8.57
C VAL A 4 -6.64 -4.41 8.93
N TYR A 5 -6.48 -5.37 9.84
CA TYR A 5 -5.17 -5.93 10.19
C TYR A 5 -4.55 -6.73 9.04
N GLU A 6 -5.36 -7.48 8.30
CA GLU A 6 -4.89 -8.20 7.10
C GLU A 6 -4.41 -7.22 6.03
N MET A 7 -5.10 -6.09 5.85
CA MET A 7 -4.67 -5.02 4.94
C MET A 7 -3.35 -4.36 5.38
N GLU A 8 -3.15 -4.13 6.68
CA GLU A 8 -1.87 -3.66 7.21
C GLU A 8 -0.73 -4.64 6.86
N GLY A 9 -0.93 -5.92 7.16
CA GLY A 9 0.05 -6.97 6.84
C GLY A 9 0.33 -7.09 5.34
N ALA A 10 -0.71 -6.99 4.51
CA ALA A 10 -0.56 -6.99 3.06
C ALA A 10 0.25 -5.79 2.56
N ILE A 11 -0.03 -4.58 3.05
CA ILE A 11 0.73 -3.37 2.67
C ILE A 11 2.20 -3.51 3.08
N ALA A 12 2.48 -4.02 4.28
CA ALA A 12 3.85 -4.27 4.72
C ALA A 12 4.57 -5.30 3.82
N ALA A 13 3.89 -6.39 3.47
CA ALA A 13 4.44 -7.42 2.59
C ALA A 13 4.71 -6.90 1.17
N ILE A 14 3.79 -6.12 0.61
CA ILE A 14 3.94 -5.49 -0.72
C ILE A 14 5.19 -4.61 -0.74
N ARG A 15 5.38 -3.82 0.32
CA ARG A 15 6.45 -2.81 0.44
C ARG A 15 7.79 -3.35 0.93
N SER A 16 7.92 -4.66 1.09
CA SER A 16 9.19 -5.27 1.50
C SER A 16 10.30 -4.98 0.48
N PRO A 17 11.47 -4.44 0.87
CA PRO A 17 12.55 -4.15 -0.08
C PRO A 17 13.21 -5.42 -0.64
N PHE A 18 13.03 -6.56 0.02
CA PHE A 18 13.59 -7.83 -0.42
C PHE A 18 12.73 -8.44 -1.51
N SER A 19 13.34 -8.81 -2.63
CA SER A 19 12.67 -9.47 -3.76
C SER A 19 13.44 -10.67 -4.26
N THR A 20 12.73 -11.57 -4.94
CA THR A 20 13.28 -12.76 -5.59
C THR A 20 13.00 -12.72 -7.08
N SER A 21 13.87 -13.34 -7.88
CA SER A 21 13.74 -13.34 -9.35
C SER A 21 12.46 -13.99 -9.87
N THR A 22 11.79 -14.80 -9.04
CA THR A 22 10.51 -15.44 -9.38
C THR A 22 9.34 -14.47 -9.41
N GLU A 23 9.45 -13.30 -8.76
CA GLU A 23 8.33 -12.34 -8.63
C GLU A 23 8.02 -11.57 -9.92
N TYR A 24 8.92 -11.60 -10.90
CA TYR A 24 8.73 -10.98 -12.23
C TYR A 24 8.84 -11.98 -13.38
N ALA A 25 8.85 -13.29 -13.08
CA ALA A 25 9.03 -14.34 -14.09
C ALA A 25 7.86 -14.44 -15.09
N ASP A 26 6.67 -14.00 -14.70
CA ASP A 26 5.45 -13.98 -15.50
C ASP A 26 5.23 -12.66 -16.26
N ARG A 27 6.12 -11.66 -16.09
CA ARG A 27 6.03 -10.41 -16.82
C ARG A 27 6.21 -10.67 -18.32
N LYS A 28 5.24 -10.21 -19.11
CA LYS A 28 5.38 -10.19 -20.58
C LYS A 28 6.35 -9.10 -20.99
N THR A 29 7.48 -9.49 -21.56
CA THR A 29 8.46 -8.56 -22.16
C THR A 29 8.05 -8.21 -23.58
N SER A 30 8.30 -6.96 -23.99
CA SER A 30 8.17 -6.57 -25.41
C SER A 30 9.46 -6.88 -26.17
N GLN A 31 9.34 -7.20 -27.45
CA GLN A 31 10.50 -7.47 -28.32
C GLN A 31 11.39 -6.24 -28.56
N TYR A 32 10.86 -5.04 -28.31
CA TYR A 32 11.54 -3.76 -28.51
C TYR A 32 12.00 -3.11 -27.20
N GLU A 33 11.95 -3.80 -26.07
CA GLU A 33 12.50 -3.30 -24.81
C GLU A 33 14.03 -3.28 -24.86
N SER A 34 14.63 -2.13 -24.59
CA SER A 34 16.06 -2.06 -24.27
C SER A 34 16.36 -2.78 -22.96
N GLU A 35 17.62 -3.16 -22.74
CA GLU A 35 18.03 -3.83 -21.50
C GLU A 35 17.77 -2.98 -20.24
N SER A 36 17.96 -1.66 -20.35
CA SER A 36 17.66 -0.71 -19.28
C SER A 36 16.17 -0.68 -18.94
N GLU A 37 15.30 -0.57 -19.96
CA GLU A 37 13.85 -0.59 -19.79
C GLU A 37 13.36 -1.92 -19.22
N LYS A 38 13.91 -3.03 -19.72
CA LYS A 38 13.60 -4.36 -19.20
C LYS A 38 13.92 -4.45 -17.72
N SER A 39 15.11 -4.03 -17.30
CA SER A 39 15.53 -4.04 -15.89
C SER A 39 14.69 -3.10 -15.01
N ALA A 40 14.33 -1.91 -15.51
CA ALA A 40 13.44 -0.99 -14.81
C ALA A 40 12.04 -1.60 -14.60
N ARG A 41 11.45 -2.15 -15.66
CA ARG A 41 10.11 -2.75 -15.62
C ARG A 41 10.07 -4.05 -14.83
N ASP A 42 11.09 -4.89 -14.90
CA ASP A 42 11.20 -6.12 -14.08
C ASP A 42 11.18 -5.76 -12.58
N ARG A 43 11.93 -4.72 -12.19
CA ARG A 43 11.92 -4.21 -10.80
C ARG A 43 10.55 -3.67 -10.38
N ALA A 44 9.89 -2.89 -11.25
CA ALA A 44 8.56 -2.36 -10.95
C ALA A 44 7.50 -3.47 -10.87
N TYR A 45 7.63 -4.50 -11.71
CA TYR A 45 6.74 -5.65 -11.76
C TYR A 45 6.64 -6.43 -10.46
N VAL A 46 7.71 -6.47 -9.67
CA VAL A 46 7.68 -7.05 -8.32
C VAL A 46 6.52 -6.48 -7.49
N ILE A 47 6.30 -5.16 -7.53
CA ILE A 47 5.20 -4.52 -6.78
C ILE A 47 3.84 -4.93 -7.36
N PHE A 48 3.70 -4.97 -8.68
CA PHE A 48 2.46 -5.38 -9.34
C PHE A 48 2.08 -6.84 -9.05
N SER A 49 3.06 -7.75 -9.07
CA SER A 49 2.91 -9.16 -8.70
C SER A 49 2.44 -9.32 -7.26
N ARG A 50 3.03 -8.56 -6.33
CA ARG A 50 2.61 -8.54 -4.92
C ARG A 50 1.22 -7.97 -4.73
N LEU A 51 0.89 -6.86 -5.39
CA LEU A 51 -0.46 -6.30 -5.38
C LEU A 51 -1.49 -7.33 -5.87
N GLN A 52 -1.18 -8.03 -6.96
CA GLN A 52 -2.06 -9.06 -7.53
C GLN A 52 -2.30 -10.22 -6.56
N LYS A 53 -1.28 -10.64 -5.80
CA LYS A 53 -1.39 -11.68 -4.78
C LYS A 53 -2.46 -11.38 -3.71
N TYR A 54 -2.76 -10.10 -3.46
CA TYR A 54 -3.73 -9.66 -2.46
C TYR A 54 -5.08 -9.18 -3.06
N ASN A 55 -5.35 -9.44 -4.34
CA ASN A 55 -6.60 -9.03 -4.99
C ASN A 55 -7.87 -9.53 -4.31
N ASP A 56 -7.85 -10.77 -3.79
CA ASP A 56 -8.98 -11.34 -3.07
C ASP A 56 -9.27 -10.57 -1.78
N LEU A 57 -8.21 -10.19 -1.05
CA LEU A 57 -8.32 -9.37 0.15
C LEU A 57 -8.89 -7.98 -0.16
N TYR A 58 -8.51 -7.35 -1.27
CA TYR A 58 -9.08 -6.06 -1.67
C TYR A 58 -10.57 -6.17 -2.01
N THR A 59 -10.96 -7.27 -2.65
CA THR A 59 -12.36 -7.58 -2.95
C THR A 59 -13.16 -7.77 -1.67
N GLU A 60 -12.62 -8.54 -0.72
CA GLU A 60 -13.21 -8.72 0.59
C GLU A 60 -13.33 -7.40 1.35
N MET A 61 -12.28 -6.57 1.38
CA MET A 61 -12.28 -5.27 2.02
C MET A 61 -13.42 -4.38 1.49
N ARG A 62 -13.66 -4.36 0.18
CA ARG A 62 -14.78 -3.61 -0.41
C ARG A 62 -16.14 -4.17 0.03
N SER A 63 -16.28 -5.49 0.11
CA SER A 63 -17.49 -6.14 0.63
C SER A 63 -17.72 -5.79 2.11
N VAL A 64 -16.67 -5.86 2.94
CA VAL A 64 -16.71 -5.45 4.35
C VAL A 64 -17.12 -3.98 4.48
N ARG A 65 -16.54 -3.08 3.66
CA ARG A 65 -16.92 -1.66 3.63
C ARG A 65 -18.41 -1.46 3.37
N GLN A 66 -19.01 -2.17 2.40
CA GLN A 66 -20.45 -2.06 2.14
C GLN A 66 -21.29 -2.59 3.32
N ARG A 67 -20.87 -3.70 3.95
CA ARG A 67 -21.55 -4.20 5.15
C ARG A 67 -21.45 -3.21 6.31
N CYS A 68 -20.27 -2.62 6.52
CA CYS A 68 -20.06 -1.58 7.53
C CYS A 68 -20.95 -0.36 7.30
N ARG A 69 -21.10 0.09 6.04
CA ARG A 69 -22.01 1.16 5.66
C ARG A 69 -23.45 0.87 6.07
N VAL A 70 -23.95 -0.34 5.77
CA VAL A 70 -25.33 -0.72 6.10
C VAL A 70 -25.57 -0.78 7.61
N VAL A 71 -24.60 -1.32 8.36
CA VAL A 71 -24.77 -1.56 9.81
C VAL A 71 -24.50 -0.31 10.65
N PHE A 72 -23.49 0.48 10.30
CA PHE A 72 -23.00 1.59 11.13
C PHE A 72 -23.16 2.97 10.48
N GLY A 73 -23.52 3.02 9.19
CA GLY A 73 -23.64 4.26 8.42
C GLY A 73 -22.34 4.67 7.73
N ASP A 74 -22.41 5.73 6.92
CA ASP A 74 -21.32 6.21 6.06
C ASP A 74 -20.11 6.74 6.85
N SER A 75 -20.29 7.20 8.09
CA SER A 75 -19.20 7.72 8.90
C SER A 75 -18.11 6.68 9.20
N TYR A 76 -18.39 5.39 9.01
CA TYR A 76 -17.45 4.29 9.27
C TYR A 76 -16.73 3.78 8.01
N THR A 77 -17.05 4.31 6.82
CA THR A 77 -16.42 3.82 5.58
C THR A 77 -15.10 4.48 5.25
N GLY A 78 -14.81 5.66 5.84
CA GLY A 78 -13.63 6.47 5.52
C GLY A 78 -12.31 5.70 5.66
N LEU A 79 -12.17 4.90 6.71
CA LEU A 79 -10.97 4.08 6.94
C LEU A 79 -10.65 3.11 5.78
N PHE A 80 -11.68 2.59 5.09
CA PHE A 80 -11.48 1.70 3.94
C PHE A 80 -11.09 2.47 2.69
N ASP A 81 -11.63 3.68 2.53
CA ASP A 81 -11.28 4.57 1.43
C ASP A 81 -9.81 5.05 1.58
N ASP A 82 -9.38 5.32 2.81
CA ASP A 82 -7.99 5.65 3.13
C ASP A 82 -7.03 4.49 2.84
N LEU A 83 -7.35 3.26 3.26
CA LEU A 83 -6.56 2.07 2.91
C LEU A 83 -6.47 1.88 1.39
N TRP A 84 -7.60 2.03 0.70
CA TRP A 84 -7.64 1.91 -0.76
C TRP A 84 -6.78 2.98 -1.45
N SER A 85 -6.78 4.21 -0.92
CA SER A 85 -5.94 5.30 -1.42
C SER A 85 -4.45 4.98 -1.32
N ILE A 86 -4.02 4.29 -0.25
CA ILE A 86 -2.63 3.84 -0.07
C ILE A 86 -2.27 2.81 -1.14
N ILE A 87 -3.15 1.84 -1.41
CA ILE A 87 -2.94 0.83 -2.46
C ILE A 87 -2.81 1.49 -3.84
N ILE A 88 -3.69 2.45 -4.16
CA ILE A 88 -3.60 3.22 -5.42
C ILE A 88 -2.27 3.96 -5.49
N LYS A 89 -1.85 4.62 -4.40
CA LYS A 89 -0.61 5.38 -4.35
C LYS A 89 0.62 4.49 -4.57
N ILE A 90 0.65 3.29 -3.97
CA ILE A 90 1.72 2.31 -4.18
C ILE A 90 1.78 1.89 -5.66
N ARG A 91 0.63 1.55 -6.24
CA ARG A 91 0.53 1.16 -7.65
C ARG A 91 1.05 2.26 -8.57
N PHE A 92 0.56 3.48 -8.38
CA PHE A 92 0.95 4.64 -9.17
C PHE A 92 2.45 4.93 -9.05
N SER A 93 3.01 4.90 -7.83
CA SER A 93 4.44 5.09 -7.62
C SER A 93 5.29 4.03 -8.34
N ALA A 94 4.85 2.77 -8.34
CA ALA A 94 5.55 1.69 -9.05
C ALA A 94 5.54 1.91 -10.58
N GLU A 95 4.41 2.36 -11.14
CA GLU A 95 4.28 2.70 -12.56
C GLU A 95 5.22 3.86 -12.95
N MET A 96 5.18 4.95 -12.17
CA MET A 96 6.06 6.10 -12.40
C MET A 96 7.54 5.71 -12.35
N LEU A 97 7.95 4.88 -11.39
CA LEU A 97 9.33 4.41 -11.29
C LEU A 97 9.73 3.52 -12.47
N GLY A 98 8.88 2.56 -12.83
CA GLY A 98 9.15 1.59 -13.89
C GLY A 98 9.24 2.22 -15.28
N ASP A 99 8.40 3.20 -15.59
CA ASP A 99 8.32 3.79 -16.93
C ASP A 99 9.18 5.05 -17.10
N HIS A 100 9.37 5.86 -16.04
CA HIS A 100 10.01 7.17 -16.16
C HIS A 100 11.34 7.28 -15.40
N TYR A 101 11.40 6.88 -14.13
CA TYR A 101 12.54 7.25 -13.28
C TYR A 101 13.67 6.23 -13.19
N TRP A 102 13.41 4.96 -13.51
CA TRP A 102 14.44 3.91 -13.56
C TRP A 102 14.98 3.64 -14.96
N THR A 103 14.32 4.17 -16.00
CA THR A 103 14.72 4.05 -17.41
C THR A 103 15.67 5.17 -17.85
N GLU A 104 15.53 6.36 -17.27
CA GLU A 104 16.31 7.54 -17.66
C GLU A 104 17.78 7.50 -17.17
N PRO A 105 18.76 7.68 -18.08
CA PRO A 105 20.17 7.68 -17.71
C PRO A 105 20.58 8.99 -17.02
N MET A 106 20.80 8.93 -15.71
CA MET A 106 21.22 10.08 -14.85
C MET A 106 22.58 10.69 -15.22
N GLY A 107 23.42 9.98 -15.98
CA GLY A 107 24.80 10.37 -16.29
C GLY A 107 24.94 11.52 -17.29
N HIS A 108 23.89 11.83 -18.06
CA HIS A 108 23.94 12.87 -19.10
C HIS A 108 23.11 14.12 -18.75
N CYS A 109 22.49 14.16 -17.57
CA CYS A 109 21.72 15.32 -17.11
C CYS A 109 22.65 16.36 -16.48
N GLU A 110 22.29 17.64 -16.64
CA GLU A 110 22.83 18.75 -15.84
C GLU A 110 22.62 18.50 -14.34
N ASP A 111 23.49 19.08 -13.50
CA ASP A 111 23.52 18.80 -12.05
C ASP A 111 22.19 19.10 -11.35
N GLU A 112 21.53 20.21 -11.68
CA GLU A 112 20.23 20.57 -11.10
C GLU A 112 19.12 19.61 -11.54
N ARG A 113 19.07 19.25 -12.83
CA ARG A 113 18.10 18.27 -13.34
C ARG A 113 18.30 16.90 -12.68
N ARG A 114 19.57 16.51 -12.46
CA ARG A 114 19.91 15.26 -11.78
C ARG A 114 19.43 15.26 -10.32
N LYS A 115 19.57 16.38 -9.60
CA LYS A 115 19.04 16.53 -8.23
C LYS A 115 17.51 16.40 -8.20
N GLU A 116 16.82 17.08 -9.11
CA GLU A 116 15.36 17.01 -9.24
C GLU A 116 14.89 15.57 -9.48
N MET A 117 15.45 14.90 -10.50
CA MET A 117 15.09 13.52 -10.83
C MET A 117 15.40 12.56 -9.68
N SER A 118 16.52 12.76 -8.97
CA SER A 118 16.85 11.95 -7.80
C SER A 118 15.83 12.15 -6.67
N ALA A 119 15.38 13.39 -6.45
CA ALA A 119 14.37 13.70 -5.45
C ALA A 119 13.00 13.12 -5.82
N GLU A 120 12.59 13.21 -7.08
CA GLU A 120 11.34 12.61 -7.57
C GLU A 120 11.37 11.08 -7.48
N ARG A 121 12.48 10.47 -7.89
CA ARG A 121 12.70 9.03 -7.73
C ARG A 121 12.61 8.61 -6.27
N GLN A 122 13.31 9.31 -5.37
CA GLN A 122 13.28 9.02 -3.94
C GLN A 122 11.86 9.15 -3.36
N LYS A 123 11.10 10.16 -3.78
CA LYS A 123 9.71 10.37 -3.37
C LYS A 123 8.82 9.17 -3.71
N TYR A 124 8.96 8.58 -4.90
CA TYR A 124 8.20 7.39 -5.26
C TYR A 124 8.74 6.12 -4.58
N GLU A 125 10.06 5.99 -4.45
CA GLU A 125 10.70 4.85 -3.77
C GLU A 125 10.28 4.75 -2.30
N GLN A 126 10.15 5.88 -1.58
CA GLN A 126 9.65 5.90 -0.20
C GLN A 126 8.21 5.39 -0.06
N VAL A 127 7.40 5.52 -1.12
CA VAL A 127 6.03 4.99 -1.12
C VAL A 127 6.02 3.49 -1.30
N ILE A 128 6.84 2.96 -2.21
CA ILE A 128 6.82 1.52 -2.53
C ILE A 128 7.69 0.67 -1.60
N TRP A 129 8.69 1.24 -0.94
CA TRP A 129 9.61 0.50 -0.06
C TRP A 129 9.51 0.96 1.39
N SER A 130 9.38 0.00 2.31
CA SER A 130 9.45 0.24 3.76
C SER A 130 10.92 0.32 4.21
N TRP A 131 11.66 1.32 3.73
CA TRP A 131 13.05 1.53 4.10
C TRP A 131 13.38 3.02 4.26
N GLY A 132 14.34 3.32 5.13
CA GLY A 132 14.78 4.68 5.41
C GLY A 132 13.97 5.39 6.49
N SER A 133 14.47 6.55 6.91
CA SER A 133 13.95 7.33 8.05
C SER A 133 12.71 8.18 7.76
N SER A 134 12.17 8.12 6.53
CA SER A 134 11.11 9.02 6.04
C SER A 134 9.90 8.27 5.46
N ASP A 135 9.60 7.07 5.98
CA ASP A 135 8.41 6.32 5.57
C ASP A 135 7.12 7.04 6.01
N GLU A 136 6.37 7.58 5.04
CA GLU A 136 5.07 8.21 5.32
C GLU A 136 3.89 7.23 5.32
N VAL A 137 4.03 6.05 4.73
CA VAL A 137 2.92 5.11 4.52
C VAL A 137 2.68 4.29 5.78
N GLU A 138 3.72 3.75 6.40
CA GLU A 138 3.58 2.92 7.61
C GLU A 138 2.88 3.67 8.76
N PRO A 139 3.26 4.93 9.10
CA PRO A 139 2.54 5.68 10.13
C PRO A 139 1.07 5.96 9.77
N LYS A 140 0.77 6.17 8.47
CA LYS A 140 -0.61 6.36 8.00
C LYS A 140 -1.44 5.09 8.17
N VAL A 141 -0.89 3.93 7.80
CA VAL A 141 -1.55 2.62 8.01
C VAL A 141 -1.82 2.39 9.49
N LYS A 142 -0.82 2.56 10.35
CA LYS A 142 -0.98 2.40 11.81
C LYS A 142 -2.04 3.33 12.40
N LYS A 143 -2.12 4.58 11.91
CA LYS A 143 -3.16 5.52 12.32
C LYS A 143 -4.56 5.02 11.93
N ILE A 144 -4.72 4.50 10.72
CA ILE A 144 -5.99 3.92 10.25
C ILE A 144 -6.38 2.71 11.10
N VAL A 145 -5.43 1.82 11.40
CA VAL A 145 -5.66 0.64 12.27
C VAL A 145 -6.15 1.10 13.65
N ALA A 146 -5.45 2.03 14.29
CA ALA A 146 -5.83 2.58 15.58
C ALA A 146 -7.22 3.26 15.56
N GLU A 147 -7.54 3.98 14.49
CA GLU A 147 -8.86 4.57 14.31
C GLU A 147 -9.96 3.50 14.17
N ALA A 148 -9.70 2.47 13.38
CA ALA A 148 -10.62 1.34 13.23
C ALA A 148 -10.86 0.64 14.58
N GLU A 149 -9.81 0.39 15.35
CA GLU A 149 -9.93 -0.18 16.70
C GLU A 149 -10.81 0.68 17.59
N ARG A 150 -10.57 2.00 17.64
CA ARG A 150 -11.37 2.93 18.44
C ARG A 150 -12.85 2.87 18.03
N LEU A 151 -13.14 3.05 16.74
CA LEU A 151 -14.51 3.09 16.20
C LEU A 151 -15.29 1.79 16.46
N PHE A 152 -14.66 0.63 16.23
CA PHE A 152 -15.35 -0.64 16.36
C PHE A 152 -15.40 -1.15 17.81
N ARG A 153 -14.38 -0.86 18.63
CA ARG A 153 -14.38 -1.23 20.06
C ARG A 153 -15.50 -0.53 20.82
N GLU A 154 -15.79 0.74 20.52
CA GLU A 154 -16.91 1.50 21.08
C GLU A 154 -18.27 0.83 20.82
N LYS A 155 -18.41 0.09 19.70
CA LYS A 155 -19.68 -0.57 19.31
C LYS A 155 -19.76 -2.04 19.68
N ILE A 156 -18.63 -2.74 19.75
CA ILE A 156 -18.57 -4.19 19.99
C ILE A 156 -18.42 -4.51 21.48
N THR A 157 -17.84 -3.62 22.29
CA THR A 157 -17.71 -3.85 23.73
C THR A 157 -19.03 -3.49 24.41
N PRO A 158 -19.74 -4.44 25.06
CA PRO A 158 -20.97 -4.11 25.76
C PRO A 158 -20.66 -3.15 26.92
N SER A 159 -21.44 -2.08 27.05
CA SER A 159 -21.41 -1.15 28.20
C SER A 159 -21.78 -1.81 29.54
N THR A 160 -22.11 -3.11 29.54
CA THR A 160 -22.86 -3.78 30.60
C THR A 160 -22.05 -4.74 31.48
N ILE A 161 -20.73 -4.87 31.30
CA ILE A 161 -19.92 -5.67 32.25
C ILE A 161 -19.84 -4.96 33.62
N GLY A 162 -19.96 -3.63 33.67
CA GLY A 162 -19.99 -2.87 34.92
C GLY A 162 -21.35 -2.77 35.63
N GLN A 163 -22.46 -3.08 34.97
CA GLN A 163 -23.81 -2.92 35.54
C GLN A 163 -24.42 -4.22 36.09
N ARG A 164 -23.82 -5.38 35.81
CA ARG A 164 -24.32 -6.68 36.33
C ARG A 164 -23.68 -7.13 37.65
N ILE A 165 -22.63 -6.44 38.13
CA ILE A 165 -21.94 -6.81 39.38
C ILE A 165 -22.46 -6.03 40.59
N CYS A 166 -23.13 -4.88 40.39
CA CYS A 166 -23.65 -4.06 41.51
C CYS A 166 -25.11 -4.33 41.90
N ASN A 167 -25.76 -5.33 41.30
CA ASN A 167 -27.16 -5.70 41.59
C ASN A 167 -27.32 -7.17 42.04
N ALA A 168 -26.24 -7.79 42.55
CA ALA A 168 -26.28 -9.13 43.13
C ALA A 168 -25.86 -9.08 44.61
#